data_AF-A0A348WAY4-F1
#
_entry.id   AF-A0A348WAY4-F1
#
_cell.length_a   1.000
_cell.length_b   1.000
_cell.length_c   1.000
_cell.angle_alpha   90.00
_cell.angle_beta   90.00
_cell.angle_gamma   90.00
#
_symmetry.space_group_name_H-M   'P 1'
#
loop_
_entity.id
_entity.type
_entity.pdbx_description
1 polymer ?
#
loop_
_entity_poly.entity_id
_entity_poly.type
_entity_poly.pdbx_seq_one_letter_code
_entity_poly.pdbx_strand_id
1 'polypeptide(L)'
;MPSALPCARWGSSYDSYIGLAIGPVSAPLGADLNAETDPVFAASGHALEAIKLGKTASSRLYYHGADAATGPRQATLYLLDTLSRGWTPVQAEILTHALAPPPRPSFTALAETVGKSRQSVTKSLDAAHFPAIELALAALEHPAAPD
;
A
#
# COMPACT_ATOMS: atom_id res chain seq x y z
N MET A 1 -21.82 -2.94 -15.66
CA MET A 1 -21.06 -3.94 -14.88
C MET A 1 -19.59 -3.58 -14.98
N PRO A 2 -18.96 -2.91 -14.00
CA PRO A 2 -17.53 -2.71 -14.04
C PRO A 2 -16.84 -4.02 -13.62
N SER A 3 -16.05 -4.56 -14.54
CA SER A 3 -15.20 -5.73 -14.35
C SER A 3 -14.16 -5.43 -13.27
N ALA A 4 -14.23 -6.10 -12.11
CA ALA A 4 -13.11 -6.17 -11.18
C ALA A 4 -11.95 -6.84 -11.91
N LEU A 5 -10.88 -6.09 -12.19
CA LEU A 5 -9.69 -6.63 -12.85
C LEU A 5 -8.89 -7.43 -11.81
N PRO A 6 -8.68 -8.74 -12.00
CA PRO A 6 -7.89 -9.54 -11.07
C PRO A 6 -6.41 -9.17 -11.23
N CYS A 7 -5.87 -8.47 -10.23
CA CYS A 7 -4.53 -7.89 -10.19
C CYS A 7 -3.34 -8.86 -10.37
N ALA A 8 -3.58 -10.18 -10.49
CA ALA A 8 -2.53 -11.18 -10.37
C ALA A 8 -2.41 -12.16 -11.55
N ARG A 9 -2.98 -11.88 -12.74
CA ARG A 9 -2.90 -12.79 -13.90
C ARG A 9 -1.88 -12.41 -14.98
N TRP A 10 -1.14 -11.32 -14.84
CA TRP A 10 -0.19 -10.92 -15.87
C TRP A 10 1.24 -11.00 -15.29
N GLY A 11 2.12 -11.78 -15.92
CA GLY A 11 3.41 -12.24 -15.37
C GLY A 11 4.43 -11.15 -15.00
N SER A 12 5.72 -11.50 -14.91
CA SER A 12 6.82 -10.59 -14.48
C SER A 12 6.94 -9.27 -15.26
N SER A 13 6.21 -9.12 -16.38
CA SER A 13 6.07 -7.88 -17.14
C SER A 13 5.16 -6.82 -16.51
N TYR A 14 4.53 -7.09 -15.36
CA TYR A 14 3.60 -6.17 -14.69
C TYR A 14 4.02 -5.84 -13.24
N ASP A 15 5.31 -5.99 -12.94
CA ASP A 15 5.86 -5.52 -11.67
C ASP A 15 5.61 -4.02 -11.51
N SER A 16 4.83 -3.67 -10.49
CA SER A 16 4.52 -2.29 -10.14
C SER A 16 5.52 -1.78 -9.13
N TYR A 17 6.07 -0.59 -9.39
CA TYR A 17 6.98 0.12 -8.50
C TYR A 17 6.29 1.39 -8.01
N ILE A 18 6.40 1.66 -6.72
CA ILE A 18 5.70 2.79 -6.09
C ILE A 18 6.71 3.61 -5.29
N GLY A 19 6.92 4.85 -5.74
CA GLY A 19 7.60 5.89 -4.98
C GLY A 19 6.58 6.70 -4.18
N LEU A 20 6.83 6.89 -2.89
CA LEU A 20 5.94 7.62 -1.98
C LEU A 20 6.66 8.83 -1.40
N ALA A 21 5.92 9.91 -1.15
CA ALA A 21 6.37 11.05 -0.38
C ALA A 21 5.18 11.66 0.37
N ILE A 22 5.43 12.22 1.55
CA ILE A 22 4.41 12.92 2.36
C ILE A 22 4.92 14.32 2.63
N GLY A 23 4.08 15.31 2.37
CA GLY A 23 4.44 16.72 2.49
C GLY A 23 3.27 17.63 2.15
N PRO A 24 3.44 18.95 2.34
CA PRO A 24 2.43 19.93 1.97
C PRO A 24 2.23 19.93 0.44
N VAL A 25 0.99 20.19 0.04
CA VAL A 25 0.59 20.41 -1.36
C VAL A 25 0.01 21.82 -1.49
N SER A 26 0.28 22.48 -2.61
CA SER A 26 -0.21 23.83 -2.91
C SER A 26 -1.64 23.81 -3.44
N ALA A 27 -1.99 22.74 -4.17
CA ALA A 27 -3.32 22.51 -4.73
C ALA A 27 -3.58 21.00 -4.90
N PRO A 28 -4.85 20.57 -5.08
CA PRO A 28 -5.15 19.22 -5.51
C PRO A 28 -4.53 18.92 -6.88
N LEU A 29 -4.12 17.67 -7.10
CA LEU A 29 -3.55 17.21 -8.37
C LEU A 29 -4.51 17.50 -9.53
N GLY A 30 -3.99 18.15 -10.57
CA GLY A 30 -4.70 18.37 -11.82
C GLY A 30 -4.80 17.11 -12.70
N ALA A 31 -5.54 17.21 -13.81
CA ALA A 31 -5.64 16.12 -14.77
C ALA A 31 -4.34 15.87 -15.55
N ASP A 32 -3.49 16.89 -15.71
CA ASP A 32 -2.17 16.78 -16.34
C ASP A 32 -1.07 16.71 -15.28
N LEU A 33 -0.59 15.49 -15.02
CA LEU A 33 0.49 15.24 -14.08
C LEU A 33 1.83 15.84 -14.54
N ASN A 34 2.01 16.14 -15.83
CA ASN A 34 3.26 16.73 -16.32
C ASN A 34 3.39 18.21 -15.95
N ALA A 35 2.29 18.86 -15.58
CA ALA A 35 2.27 20.23 -15.09
C ALA A 35 2.50 20.32 -13.58
N GLU A 36 2.54 19.18 -12.88
CA GLU A 36 2.71 19.15 -11.42
C GLU A 36 4.17 19.46 -11.04
N THR A 37 4.34 20.44 -10.17
CA THR A 37 5.66 20.95 -9.77
C THR A 37 5.82 21.02 -8.26
N ASP A 38 4.81 20.62 -7.49
CA ASP A 38 4.89 20.60 -6.03
C ASP A 38 6.09 19.75 -5.56
N PRO A 39 6.88 20.25 -4.59
CA PRO A 39 8.08 19.53 -4.12
C PRO A 39 7.81 18.10 -3.65
N VAL A 40 6.65 17.83 -3.05
CA VAL A 40 6.26 16.48 -2.61
C VAL A 40 6.00 15.53 -3.79
N PHE A 41 5.50 16.04 -4.92
CA PHE A 41 5.31 15.25 -6.13
C PHE A 41 6.66 14.91 -6.78
N ALA A 42 7.56 15.89 -6.89
CA ALA A 42 8.92 15.62 -7.37
C ALA A 42 9.67 14.62 -6.46
N ALA A 43 9.48 14.71 -5.15
CA ALA A 43 10.05 13.79 -4.17
C ALA A 43 9.56 12.34 -4.35
N SER A 44 8.28 12.11 -4.63
CA SER A 44 7.76 10.76 -4.92
C SER A 44 8.34 10.19 -6.21
N GLY A 45 8.54 11.03 -7.24
CA GLY A 45 9.26 10.69 -8.46
C GLY A 45 10.71 10.29 -8.20
N HIS A 46 11.44 11.03 -7.37
CA HIS A 46 12.80 10.66 -6.95
C HIS A 46 12.85 9.33 -6.20
N ALA A 47 11.85 9.02 -5.37
CA ALA A 47 11.75 7.70 -4.74
C ALA A 47 11.57 6.58 -5.77
N LEU A 48 10.72 6.78 -6.78
CA LEU A 48 10.51 5.81 -7.85
C LEU A 48 11.81 5.57 -8.65
N GLU A 49 12.53 6.63 -8.99
CA GLU A 49 13.82 6.52 -9.68
C GLU A 49 14.89 5.84 -8.81
N ALA A 50 14.89 6.05 -7.49
CA ALA A 50 15.78 5.35 -6.58
C ALA A 50 15.59 3.82 -6.63
N ILE A 51 14.33 3.35 -6.74
CA ILE A 51 14.04 1.93 -6.90
C ILE A 51 14.57 1.40 -8.23
N LYS A 52 14.29 2.10 -9.34
CA LYS A 52 14.74 1.69 -10.69
C LYS A 52 16.26 1.65 -10.83
N LEU A 53 16.96 2.55 -10.16
CA LEU A 53 18.43 2.59 -10.11
C LEU A 53 19.03 1.52 -9.17
N GLY A 54 18.21 0.67 -8.54
CA GLY A 54 18.66 -0.38 -7.64
C GLY A 54 19.27 0.15 -6.34
N LYS A 55 18.91 1.37 -5.92
CA LYS A 55 19.37 1.96 -4.66
C LYS A 55 18.63 1.42 -3.45
N THR A 56 17.47 0.82 -3.68
CA THR A 56 16.74 0.06 -2.69
C THR A 56 17.22 -1.38 -2.73
N ALA A 57 17.03 -2.14 -1.65
CA ALA A 57 17.11 -3.60 -1.72
C ALA A 57 16.09 -4.14 -2.76
N SER A 58 15.82 -5.44 -2.80
CA SER A 58 14.83 -6.05 -3.70
C SER A 58 13.36 -5.59 -3.49
N SER A 59 13.14 -4.47 -2.79
CA SER A 59 11.80 -3.92 -2.57
C SER A 59 11.31 -3.06 -3.72
N ARG A 60 10.00 -3.10 -3.95
CA ARG A 60 9.30 -2.33 -4.99
C ARG A 60 8.62 -1.07 -4.47
N LEU A 61 8.69 -0.83 -3.15
CA LEU A 61 8.09 0.31 -2.46
C LEU A 61 9.18 1.13 -1.78
N TYR A 62 9.19 2.44 -2.01
CA TYR A 62 10.17 3.32 -1.39
C TYR A 62 9.57 4.66 -1.04
N TYR A 63 9.84 5.10 0.19
CA TYR A 63 9.41 6.38 0.73
C TYR A 63 10.56 7.38 0.66
N HIS A 64 10.28 8.58 0.16
CA HIS A 64 11.15 9.73 0.23
C HIS A 64 10.81 10.56 1.48
N GLY A 65 11.80 10.79 2.33
CA GLY A 65 11.68 11.57 3.57
C GLY A 65 12.97 11.56 4.38
N ALA A 66 12.98 12.28 5.50
CA ALA A 66 14.16 12.39 6.37
C ALA A 66 14.69 11.03 6.86
N ASP A 67 13.82 10.02 6.91
CA ASP A 67 14.08 8.67 7.39
C ASP A 67 13.90 7.61 6.28
N ALA A 68 13.98 8.00 5.00
CA ALA A 68 13.72 7.17 3.83
C ALA A 68 14.43 5.80 3.77
N ALA A 69 15.56 5.62 4.47
CA ALA A 69 16.31 4.37 4.47
C ALA A 69 16.17 3.54 5.75
N THR A 70 15.85 4.17 6.88
CA THR A 70 15.98 3.56 8.22
C THR A 70 14.78 3.82 9.13
N GLY A 71 13.84 4.64 8.67
CA GLY A 71 12.67 5.05 9.43
C GLY A 71 11.60 3.98 9.56
N PRO A 72 10.70 4.13 10.54
CA PRO A 72 9.61 3.21 10.76
C PRO A 72 8.70 3.08 9.52
N ARG A 73 8.51 4.15 8.75
CA ARG A 73 7.72 4.10 7.50
C ARG A 73 8.36 3.18 6.46
N GLN A 74 9.65 3.35 6.19
CA GLN A 74 10.34 2.52 5.21
C GLN A 74 10.43 1.06 5.68
N ALA A 75 10.69 0.82 6.97
CA ALA A 75 10.70 -0.52 7.55
C ALA A 75 9.35 -1.24 7.33
N THR A 76 8.24 -0.56 7.57
CA THR A 76 6.89 -1.09 7.31
C THR A 76 6.66 -1.36 5.82
N LEU A 77 7.10 -0.47 4.93
CA LEU A 77 6.99 -0.69 3.48
C LEU A 77 7.76 -1.94 3.01
N TYR A 78 8.97 -2.18 3.52
CA TYR A 78 9.73 -3.39 3.19
C TYR A 78 9.02 -4.68 3.62
N LEU A 79 8.41 -4.67 4.81
CA LEU A 79 7.63 -5.81 5.30
C LEU A 79 6.35 -6.00 4.47
N LEU A 80 5.60 -4.94 4.20
CA LEU A 80 4.37 -5.00 3.40
C LEU A 80 4.61 -5.43 1.95
N ASP A 81 5.68 -4.96 1.32
CA ASP A 81 6.09 -5.40 -0.02
C ASP A 81 6.44 -6.89 -0.05
N THR A 82 7.04 -7.41 1.03
CA THR A 82 7.33 -8.84 1.15
C THR A 82 6.08 -9.67 1.38
N LEU A 83 5.19 -9.23 2.27
CA LEU A 83 3.93 -9.93 2.55
C LEU A 83 3.00 -9.94 1.32
N SER A 84 2.86 -8.80 0.65
CA SER A 84 1.93 -8.65 -0.48
C SER A 84 2.29 -9.51 -1.68
N ARG A 85 3.58 -9.75 -1.94
CA ARG A 85 4.05 -10.69 -2.98
C ARG A 85 3.62 -12.14 -2.72
N GLY A 86 3.33 -12.50 -1.48
CA GLY A 86 2.84 -13.83 -1.11
C GLY A 86 1.32 -13.99 -1.15
N TRP A 87 0.56 -12.91 -1.37
CA TRP A 87 -0.89 -12.97 -1.34
C TRP A 87 -1.45 -13.62 -2.60
N THR A 88 -2.45 -14.47 -2.41
CA THR A 88 -3.32 -14.92 -3.51
C THR A 88 -4.15 -13.74 -4.04
N PRO A 89 -4.62 -13.78 -5.30
CA PRO A 89 -5.48 -12.73 -5.86
C PRO A 89 -6.68 -12.40 -4.96
N VAL A 90 -7.28 -13.44 -4.38
CA VAL A 90 -8.40 -13.34 -3.43
C VAL A 90 -8.01 -12.58 -2.17
N GLN A 91 -6.84 -12.87 -1.59
CA GLN A 91 -6.38 -12.18 -0.38
C GLN A 91 -6.12 -10.71 -0.68
N ALA A 92 -5.45 -10.40 -1.79
CA ALA A 92 -5.19 -9.02 -2.20
C ALA A 92 -6.50 -8.23 -2.42
N GLU A 93 -7.50 -8.84 -3.06
CA GLU A 93 -8.83 -8.23 -3.26
C GLU A 93 -9.52 -7.94 -1.91
N ILE A 94 -9.56 -8.94 -1.01
CA ILE A 94 -10.14 -8.78 0.33
C ILE A 94 -9.42 -7.66 1.12
N LEU A 95 -8.09 -7.63 1.07
CA LEU A 95 -7.29 -6.63 1.80
C LEU A 95 -7.47 -5.22 1.24
N THR A 96 -7.70 -5.06 -0.07
CA THR A 96 -7.99 -3.75 -0.67
C THR A 96 -9.22 -3.10 -0.02
N HIS A 97 -10.25 -3.89 0.28
CA HIS A 97 -11.43 -3.38 0.98
C HIS A 97 -11.22 -3.22 2.49
N ALA A 98 -10.47 -4.13 3.12
CA ALA A 98 -10.23 -4.09 4.55
C ALA A 98 -9.33 -2.92 4.98
N LEU A 99 -8.37 -2.55 4.13
CA LEU A 99 -7.44 -1.43 4.33
C LEU A 99 -7.97 -0.09 3.79
N ALA A 100 -9.18 -0.05 3.25
CA ALA A 100 -9.78 1.18 2.76
C ALA A 100 -9.89 2.24 3.89
N PRO A 101 -9.75 3.54 3.57
CA PRO A 101 -10.02 4.60 4.53
C PRO A 101 -11.41 4.45 5.17
N PRO A 102 -11.58 4.85 6.44
CA PRO A 102 -12.89 4.80 7.09
C PRO A 102 -13.99 5.54 6.31
N PRO A 103 -15.26 5.08 6.37
CA PRO A 103 -15.75 3.94 7.15
C PRO A 103 -15.43 2.58 6.49
N ARG A 104 -14.89 1.65 7.28
CA ARG A 104 -14.54 0.32 6.78
C ARG A 104 -15.76 -0.61 6.76
N PRO A 105 -15.91 -1.47 5.74
CA PRO A 105 -17.02 -2.42 5.68
C PRO A 105 -16.91 -3.45 6.82
N SER A 106 -18.06 -3.90 7.31
CA SER A 106 -18.10 -5.07 8.20
C SER A 106 -17.62 -6.32 7.45
N PHE A 107 -17.13 -7.34 8.16
CA PHE A 107 -16.71 -8.59 7.51
C PHE A 107 -17.87 -9.32 6.80
N THR A 108 -19.12 -9.08 7.22
CA THR A 108 -20.30 -9.60 6.52
C THR A 108 -20.49 -8.88 5.19
N ALA A 109 -20.48 -7.54 5.18
CA ALA A 109 -20.62 -6.75 3.96
C ALA A 109 -19.45 -6.99 2.99
N LEU A 110 -18.24 -7.17 3.52
CA LEU A 110 -17.08 -7.56 2.74
C LEU A 110 -17.27 -8.92 2.08
N ALA A 111 -17.75 -9.91 2.83
CA ALA A 111 -18.03 -11.26 2.32
C ALA A 111 -19.06 -11.26 1.20
N GLU A 112 -20.12 -10.44 1.32
CA GLU A 112 -21.09 -10.20 0.25
C GLU A 112 -20.45 -9.58 -0.99
N THR A 113 -19.60 -8.57 -0.80
CA THR A 113 -18.90 -7.86 -1.89
C THR A 113 -18.01 -8.79 -2.70
N VAL A 114 -17.23 -9.66 -2.04
CA VAL A 114 -16.32 -10.60 -2.72
C VAL A 114 -16.98 -11.93 -3.09
N GLY A 115 -18.27 -12.12 -2.79
CA GLY A 115 -19.01 -13.36 -3.08
C GLY A 115 -18.50 -14.58 -2.31
N LYS A 116 -18.10 -14.42 -1.04
CA LYS A 116 -17.57 -15.51 -0.18
C LYS A 116 -18.34 -15.62 1.14
N SER A 117 -18.10 -16.70 1.88
CA SER A 117 -18.60 -16.80 3.25
C SER A 117 -17.80 -15.91 4.20
N ARG A 118 -18.45 -15.41 5.25
CA ARG A 118 -17.78 -14.63 6.31
C ARG A 118 -16.59 -15.38 6.95
N GLN A 119 -16.73 -16.69 7.15
CA GLN A 119 -15.64 -17.52 7.68
C GLN A 119 -14.46 -17.61 6.71
N SER A 120 -14.73 -17.72 5.41
CA SER A 120 -13.68 -17.71 4.39
C SER A 120 -12.96 -16.37 4.37
N VAL A 121 -13.68 -15.24 4.46
CA VAL A 121 -13.07 -13.90 4.52
C VAL A 121 -12.19 -13.75 5.75
N THR A 122 -12.70 -14.13 6.92
CA THR A 122 -11.94 -14.04 8.19
C THR A 122 -10.64 -14.85 8.09
N LYS A 123 -10.73 -16.11 7.63
CA LYS A 123 -9.55 -16.97 7.42
C LYS A 123 -8.57 -16.39 6.40
N SER A 124 -9.07 -15.74 5.34
CA SER A 124 -8.21 -15.08 4.34
C SER A 124 -7.50 -13.86 4.91
N LEU A 125 -8.18 -13.04 5.73
CA LEU A 125 -7.59 -11.90 6.42
C LEU A 125 -6.48 -12.34 7.39
N ASP A 126 -6.74 -13.37 8.20
CA ASP A 126 -5.76 -13.92 9.13
C ASP A 126 -4.54 -14.49 8.39
N ALA A 127 -4.77 -15.26 7.33
CA ALA A 127 -3.71 -15.83 6.50
C ALA A 127 -2.90 -14.78 5.72
N ALA A 128 -3.47 -13.58 5.51
CA ALA A 128 -2.79 -12.45 4.90
C ALA A 128 -2.16 -11.49 5.94
N HIS A 129 -2.18 -11.88 7.22
CA HIS A 129 -1.63 -11.11 8.35
C HIS A 129 -2.31 -9.76 8.61
N PHE A 130 -3.58 -9.60 8.22
CA PHE A 130 -4.32 -8.35 8.38
C PHE A 130 -4.31 -7.80 9.83
N PRO A 131 -4.51 -8.60 10.90
CA PRO A 131 -4.44 -8.08 12.26
C PRO A 131 -3.07 -7.47 12.64
N ALA A 132 -1.98 -8.04 12.14
CA ALA A 132 -0.63 -7.51 12.39
C ALA A 132 -0.37 -6.23 11.58
N ILE A 133 -0.88 -6.18 10.35
CA ILE A 133 -0.82 -4.99 9.49
C ILE A 133 -1.56 -3.83 10.15
N GLU A 134 -2.76 -4.07 10.69
CA GLU A 134 -3.54 -3.06 11.41
C GLU A 134 -2.79 -2.49 12.62
N LEU A 135 -2.14 -3.33 13.42
CA LEU A 135 -1.31 -2.88 14.54
C LEU A 135 -0.12 -2.03 14.06
N ALA A 136 0.55 -2.44 12.99
CA ALA A 136 1.67 -1.69 12.43
C ALA A 136 1.24 -0.32 11.88
N LEU A 137 0.10 -0.25 11.20
CA LEU A 137 -0.47 1.00 10.71
C LEU A 137 -0.88 1.91 11.87
N ALA A 138 -1.56 1.37 12.88
CA ALA A 138 -1.93 2.14 14.07
C ALA A 138 -0.70 2.74 14.77
N ALA A 139 0.40 1.98 14.88
CA ALA A 139 1.65 2.45 15.46
C ALA A 139 2.36 3.52 14.62
N LEU A 140 2.23 3.47 13.28
CA LEU A 140 2.77 4.51 12.39
C LEU A 140 1.97 5.81 12.43
N GLU A 141 0.65 5.70 12.55
CA GLU A 141 -0.28 6.84 12.54
C GLU A 141 -0.34 7.56 13.88
N HIS A 142 -0.13 6.82 14.97
CA HIS A 142 -0.04 7.34 16.33
C HIS A 142 1.36 7.12 16.88
N PRO A 143 2.40 7.78 16.31
CA PRO A 143 3.73 7.67 16.86
C PRO A 143 3.69 8.16 18.31
N ALA A 144 4.25 7.39 19.24
CA ALA A 144 4.32 7.77 20.64
C ALA A 144 4.92 9.18 20.76
N ALA A 145 4.33 10.00 21.63
CA ALA A 145 4.96 11.26 22.02
C ALA A 145 6.36 10.94 22.57
N PRO A 146 7.39 11.76 22.30
CA PRO A 146 8.70 11.56 22.92
C PRO A 146 8.54 11.61 24.44
N ASP A 147 9.05 10.58 25.13
CA ASP A 147 9.12 10.51 26.59
C ASP A 147 9.95 11.65 27.20
#